data_AF-A0A7C4ZYK6-F1
#
_entry.id   AF-A0A7C4ZYK6-F1
#
_cell.length_a   1.000
_cell.length_b   1.000
_cell.length_c   1.000
_cell.angle_alpha   90.00
_cell.angle_beta   90.00
_cell.angle_gamma   90.00
#
_symmetry.space_group_name_H-M   'P 1'
#
loop_
_entity.id
_entity.type
_entity.pdbx_description
1 polymer ?
#
loop_
_entity_poly.entity_id
_entity_poly.type
_entity_poly.pdbx_seq_one_letter_code
_entity_poly.pdbx_strand_id
1 'polypeptide(L)'
;MTIDLTIRGIQEALARNNERIAMLEPDGVFGRIIKEVTIFTHAEAVKQTHVDTGALRASHRMTVTGVRGLVFIDPGSVNPRTRARPAEYGQVEHARGGGHAFYRIARQRAEVHYRNLVRQMAQEVAE
;
A
#
# COMPACT_ATOMS: atom_id res chain seq x y z
N MET A 1 -5.77 6.29 35.48
CA MET A 1 -4.38 6.01 35.06
C MET A 1 -3.48 6.86 35.95
N THR A 2 -2.88 6.25 36.96
CA THR A 2 -2.03 6.95 37.92
C THR A 2 -0.62 6.98 37.32
N ILE A 3 -0.15 8.16 36.93
CA ILE A 3 1.23 8.32 36.43
C ILE A 3 2.11 8.35 37.68
N ASP A 4 2.89 7.30 37.89
CA ASP A 4 3.85 7.22 38.98
C ASP A 4 5.07 8.07 38.60
N LEU A 5 5.15 9.29 39.14
CA LEU A 5 6.18 10.30 38.86
C LEU A 5 7.53 9.96 39.53
N THR A 6 7.88 8.68 39.59
CA THR A 6 9.18 8.20 40.04
C THR A 6 10.15 8.15 38.87
N ILE A 7 11.46 8.21 39.13
CA ILE A 7 12.49 8.07 38.08
C ILE A 7 12.29 6.77 37.29
N ARG A 8 11.86 5.70 37.96
CA ARG A 8 11.53 4.42 37.33
C ARG A 8 10.34 4.52 36.38
N GLY A 9 9.25 5.17 36.80
CA GLY A 9 8.08 5.40 35.93
C GLY A 9 8.39 6.25 34.69
N ILE A 10 9.28 7.25 34.82
CA ILE A 10 9.74 8.06 33.68
C ILE A 10 10.60 7.21 32.73
N GLN A 11 11.50 6.36 33.24
CA GLN A 11 12.33 5.48 32.41
C GLN A 11 11.49 4.44 31.66
N GLU A 12 10.48 3.85 32.31
CA GLU A 12 9.54 2.93 31.67
C GLU A 12 8.72 3.62 30.57
N ALA A 13 8.27 4.86 30.81
CA ALA A 13 7.56 5.64 29.81
C ALA A 13 8.45 5.99 28.60
N LEU A 14 9.72 6.35 28.83
CA LEU A 14 10.70 6.59 27.77
C LEU A 14 11.00 5.33 26.96
N ALA A 15 11.15 4.18 27.61
CA ALA A 15 11.36 2.90 26.93
C ALA A 15 10.18 2.57 26.00
N ARG A 16 8.94 2.66 26.50
CA ARG A 16 7.73 2.47 25.68
C ARG A 16 7.61 3.48 24.54
N ASN A 17 8.05 4.72 24.76
CA ASN A 17 8.06 5.74 23.71
C ASN A 17 9.07 5.41 22.61
N ASN A 18 10.28 4.97 22.97
CA ASN A 18 11.31 4.56 22.01
C ASN A 18 10.86 3.36 21.18
N GLU A 19 10.19 2.38 21.78
CA GLU A 19 9.59 1.26 21.07
C GLU A 19 8.55 1.72 20.04
N ARG A 20 7.67 2.66 20.41
CA ARG A 20 6.67 3.22 19.48
C ARG A 20 7.31 4.00 18.34
N ILE A 21 8.39 4.74 18.60
CA ILE A 21 9.13 5.45 17.55
C ILE A 21 9.76 4.43 16.58
N ALA A 22 10.41 3.38 17.10
CA ALA A 22 10.99 2.32 16.28
C ALA A 22 9.96 1.60 15.40
N MET A 23 8.70 1.49 15.84
CA MET A 23 7.61 0.93 15.04
C MET A 23 7.25 1.78 13.81
N LEU A 24 7.51 3.09 13.85
CA LEU A 24 7.20 4.03 12.76
C LEU A 24 8.31 4.17 11.72
N GLU A 25 9.49 3.64 12.02
CA GLU A 25 10.61 3.63 11.08
C GLU A 25 10.28 2.86 9.78
N PRO A 26 10.95 3.17 8.66
CA PRO A 26 10.75 2.47 7.38
C PRO A 26 10.85 0.95 7.43
N ASP A 27 11.70 0.40 8.28
CA ASP A 27 11.86 -1.05 8.48
C ASP A 27 11.06 -1.58 9.68
N GLY A 28 10.41 -0.67 10.41
CA GLY A 28 9.52 -0.95 11.52
C GLY A 28 8.22 -1.62 11.10
N VAL A 29 7.35 -1.85 12.09
CA VAL A 29 6.01 -2.42 11.92
C VAL A 29 5.21 -1.68 10.84
N PHE A 30 5.20 -0.36 10.90
CA PHE A 30 4.42 0.46 9.98
C PHE A 30 4.94 0.36 8.54
N GLY A 31 6.25 0.41 8.35
CA GLY A 31 6.85 0.26 7.03
C GLY A 31 6.58 -1.11 6.39
N ARG A 32 6.59 -2.18 7.19
CA ARG A 32 6.16 -3.52 6.71
C ARG A 32 4.70 -3.54 6.27
N ILE A 33 3.79 -2.92 7.03
CA ILE A 33 2.39 -2.80 6.61
C ILE A 33 2.27 -2.07 5.27
N ILE A 34 2.97 -0.95 5.11
CA ILE A 34 2.93 -0.19 3.85
C ILE A 34 3.42 -1.04 2.68
N LYS A 35 4.49 -1.82 2.88
CA LYS A 35 5.01 -2.74 1.85
C LYS A 35 3.95 -3.79 1.47
N GLU A 36 3.36 -4.47 2.44
CA GLU A 36 2.33 -5.49 2.20
C GLU A 36 1.10 -4.91 1.49
N VAL A 37 0.58 -3.78 1.97
CA VAL A 37 -0.57 -3.10 1.34
C VAL A 37 -0.23 -2.65 -0.08
N THR A 38 0.99 -2.21 -0.34
CA THR A 38 1.42 -1.80 -1.69
C THR A 38 1.45 -2.98 -2.65
N ILE A 39 2.02 -4.11 -2.22
CA ILE A 39 2.05 -5.38 -2.97
C ILE A 39 0.62 -5.83 -3.29
N PHE A 40 -0.25 -5.85 -2.27
CA PHE A 40 -1.65 -6.22 -2.42
C PHE A 40 -2.39 -5.30 -3.40
N THR A 41 -2.18 -3.98 -3.28
CA THR A 41 -2.80 -2.97 -4.16
C THR A 41 -2.37 -3.17 -5.61
N HIS A 42 -1.08 -3.42 -5.85
CA HIS A 42 -0.56 -3.71 -7.19
C HIS A 42 -1.18 -4.98 -7.78
N ALA A 43 -1.22 -6.06 -7.00
CA ALA A 43 -1.83 -7.32 -7.42
C ALA A 43 -3.31 -7.16 -7.77
N GLU A 44 -4.07 -6.41 -6.98
CA GLU A 44 -5.47 -6.11 -7.28
C GLU A 44 -5.62 -5.22 -8.51
N ALA A 45 -4.81 -4.18 -8.69
CA ALA A 45 -4.85 -3.35 -9.89
C ALA A 45 -4.61 -4.18 -11.16
N VAL A 46 -3.63 -5.09 -11.12
CA VAL A 46 -3.34 -6.05 -12.20
C VAL A 46 -4.52 -6.99 -12.44
N LYS A 47 -5.15 -7.51 -11.38
CA LYS A 47 -6.27 -8.46 -11.47
C LYS A 47 -7.54 -7.83 -12.06
N GLN A 48 -7.85 -6.60 -11.67
CA GLN A 48 -9.07 -5.91 -12.14
C GLN A 48 -8.93 -5.32 -13.54
N THR A 49 -7.71 -5.09 -14.00
CA THR A 49 -7.48 -4.47 -15.30
C THR A 49 -7.94 -5.39 -16.42
N HIS A 50 -8.88 -4.88 -17.22
CA HIS A 50 -9.41 -5.57 -18.38
C HIS A 50 -8.29 -5.93 -19.38
N VAL A 51 -8.36 -7.14 -19.92
CA VAL A 51 -7.34 -7.68 -20.82
C VAL A 51 -7.87 -7.64 -22.25
N ASP A 52 -7.39 -6.66 -23.02
CA ASP A 52 -7.46 -6.69 -24.48
C ASP A 52 -6.20 -7.39 -25.03
N THR A 53 -5.08 -6.67 -25.15
CA THR A 53 -3.77 -7.27 -25.50
C THR A 53 -2.93 -7.69 -24.29
N GLY A 54 -3.39 -7.37 -23.08
CA GLY A 54 -2.60 -7.50 -21.85
C GLY A 54 -1.57 -6.39 -21.62
N ALA A 55 -1.33 -5.48 -22.58
CA ALA A 55 -0.32 -4.42 -22.45
C ALA A 55 -0.57 -3.49 -21.25
N LEU A 56 -1.84 -3.11 -21.02
CA LEU A 56 -2.20 -2.27 -19.87
C LEU A 56 -1.94 -3.00 -18.54
N ARG A 57 -2.39 -4.24 -18.45
CA ARG A 57 -2.19 -5.08 -17.26
C ARG A 57 -0.70 -5.28 -16.94
N ALA A 58 0.12 -5.53 -17.97
CA ALA A 58 1.56 -5.71 -17.83
C ALA A 58 2.31 -4.41 -17.50
N SER A 59 1.69 -3.24 -17.71
CA SER A 59 2.31 -1.94 -17.47
C SER A 59 2.21 -1.46 -16.02
N HIS A 60 1.46 -2.14 -15.14
CA HIS A 60 1.43 -1.77 -13.73
C HIS A 60 2.78 -2.00 -13.05
N ARG A 61 3.22 -0.98 -12.31
CA ARG A 61 4.44 -0.95 -11.49
C ARG A 61 4.08 -0.54 -10.08
N MET A 62 4.99 -0.83 -9.16
CA MET A 62 4.93 -0.33 -7.80
C MET A 62 6.32 0.06 -7.30
N THR A 63 6.36 0.98 -6.36
CA THR A 63 7.55 1.31 -5.57
C THR A 63 7.17 1.56 -4.13
N VAL A 64 8.10 1.28 -3.21
CA VAL A 64 7.98 1.60 -1.80
C VAL A 64 9.23 2.39 -1.42
N THR A 65 9.05 3.59 -0.89
CA THR A 65 10.14 4.47 -0.43
C THR A 65 9.81 4.96 0.97
N GLY A 66 10.57 4.50 1.96
CA GLY A 66 10.23 4.73 3.36
C GLY A 66 8.85 4.16 3.68
N VAL A 67 8.00 5.00 4.26
CA VAL A 67 6.60 4.66 4.62
C VAL A 67 5.59 5.06 3.52
N ARG A 68 6.04 5.19 2.27
CA ARG A 68 5.19 5.54 1.13
C ARG A 68 5.22 4.46 0.06
N GLY A 69 4.04 3.89 -0.22
CA GLY A 69 3.78 3.06 -1.39
C GLY A 69 3.24 3.86 -2.57
N LEU A 70 3.63 3.50 -3.79
CA LEU A 70 3.07 4.03 -5.03
C LEU A 70 2.80 2.89 -6.00
N VAL A 71 1.62 2.85 -6.59
CA VAL A 71 1.26 1.96 -7.70
C VAL A 71 0.88 2.83 -8.89
N PHE A 72 1.46 2.55 -10.05
CA PHE A 72 1.32 3.41 -11.24
C PHE A 72 1.44 2.61 -12.53
N ILE A 73 1.07 3.22 -13.65
CA ILE A 73 1.33 2.66 -14.99
C ILE A 73 2.69 3.18 -15.44
N ASP A 74 3.55 2.26 -15.89
CA ASP A 74 4.85 2.56 -16.47
C ASP A 74 4.71 3.53 -17.66
N PRO A 75 5.23 4.76 -17.56
CA PRO A 75 5.13 5.74 -18.64
C PRO A 75 5.95 5.37 -19.88
N GLY A 76 6.96 4.50 -19.74
CA GLY A 76 7.79 4.01 -20.84
C GLY A 76 7.21 2.81 -21.58
N SER A 77 6.13 2.21 -21.07
CA SER A 77 5.50 1.06 -21.72
C SER A 77 4.78 1.47 -23.01
N VAL A 78 4.83 0.59 -24.02
CA VAL A 78 4.16 0.78 -25.31
C VAL A 78 3.45 -0.52 -25.69
N ASN A 79 2.18 -0.42 -26.11
CA ASN A 79 1.44 -1.57 -26.61
C ASN A 79 2.03 -2.02 -27.97
N PRO A 80 2.53 -3.26 -28.11
CA PRO A 80 3.17 -3.71 -29.34
C PRO A 80 2.20 -3.76 -30.53
N ARG A 81 0.90 -3.95 -30.29
CA ARG A 81 -0.14 -4.04 -31.34
C ARG A 81 -0.55 -2.67 -31.87
N THR A 82 -0.81 -1.71 -30.99
CA THR A 82 -1.41 -0.41 -31.35
C THR A 82 -0.43 0.74 -31.34
N ARG A 83 0.79 0.53 -30.83
CA ARG A 83 1.81 1.57 -30.53
C ARG A 83 1.36 2.65 -29.52
N ALA A 84 0.16 2.53 -28.96
CA ALA A 84 -0.34 3.44 -27.94
C ALA A 84 0.32 3.21 -26.58
N ARG A 85 0.45 4.26 -25.78
CA ARG A 85 1.03 4.20 -24.44
C ARG A 85 -0.03 3.84 -23.39
N PRO A 86 0.14 2.76 -22.60
CA PRO A 86 -0.77 2.42 -21.51
C PRO A 86 -0.99 3.54 -20.50
N ALA A 87 0.02 4.39 -20.25
CA ALA A 87 -0.11 5.52 -19.34
C ALA A 87 -1.15 6.57 -19.80
N GLU A 88 -1.40 6.66 -21.11
CA GLU A 88 -2.37 7.59 -21.69
C GLU A 88 -3.77 6.95 -21.70
N TYR A 89 -3.92 5.83 -22.41
CA TYR A 89 -5.23 5.20 -22.55
C TYR A 89 -5.70 4.50 -21.27
N GLY A 90 -4.80 4.11 -20.37
CA GLY A 90 -5.16 3.52 -19.08
C GLY A 90 -5.93 4.48 -18.17
N GLN A 91 -5.67 5.79 -18.25
CA GLN A 91 -6.47 6.79 -17.54
C GLN A 91 -7.90 6.84 -18.08
N VAL A 92 -8.04 6.80 -19.40
CA VAL A 92 -9.33 6.79 -20.09
C VAL A 92 -10.12 5.52 -19.74
N GLU A 93 -9.47 4.35 -19.81
CA GLU A 93 -10.07 3.08 -19.38
C GLU A 93 -10.53 3.15 -17.92
N HIS A 94 -9.67 3.61 -17.01
CA HIS A 94 -10.01 3.77 -15.59
C HIS A 94 -11.24 4.66 -15.36
N ALA A 95 -11.31 5.78 -16.08
CA ALA A 95 -12.36 6.77 -15.94
C ALA A 95 -13.76 6.25 -16.32
N ARG A 96 -13.85 5.20 -17.16
CA ARG A 96 -15.13 4.57 -17.53
C ARG A 96 -15.90 3.99 -16.34
N GLY A 97 -15.23 3.75 -15.22
CA GLY A 97 -15.88 3.25 -14.01
C GLY A 97 -16.25 1.77 -14.10
N GLY A 98 -17.11 1.32 -13.19
CA GLY A 98 -17.54 -0.07 -13.11
C GLY A 98 -16.34 -1.04 -13.06
N GLY A 99 -16.38 -2.08 -13.91
CA GLY A 99 -15.30 -3.07 -14.04
C GLY A 99 -13.97 -2.52 -14.59
N HIS A 100 -13.96 -1.32 -15.15
CA HIS A 100 -12.72 -0.69 -15.63
C HIS A 100 -12.01 0.14 -14.55
N ALA A 101 -12.63 0.37 -13.39
CA ALA A 101 -12.10 1.25 -12.34
C ALA A 101 -10.97 0.60 -11.51
N PHE A 102 -9.96 0.02 -12.16
CA PHE A 102 -8.95 -0.85 -11.53
C PHE A 102 -8.26 -0.24 -10.30
N TYR A 103 -7.79 1.02 -10.34
CA TYR A 103 -7.19 1.65 -9.16
C TYR A 103 -8.17 1.95 -8.03
N ARG A 104 -9.42 2.23 -8.37
CA ARG A 104 -10.47 2.51 -7.38
C ARG A 104 -10.84 1.24 -6.64
N ILE A 105 -11.04 0.15 -7.38
CA ILE A 105 -11.34 -1.17 -6.82
C ILE A 105 -10.13 -1.68 -6.02
N ALA A 106 -8.92 -1.56 -6.56
CA ALA A 106 -7.71 -1.97 -5.86
C ALA A 106 -7.54 -1.21 -4.53
N ARG A 107 -7.73 0.12 -4.54
CA ARG A 107 -7.70 0.94 -3.33
C ARG A 107 -8.75 0.51 -2.31
N GLN A 108 -10.01 0.32 -2.72
CA GLN A 108 -11.08 -0.09 -1.81
C GLN A 108 -10.77 -1.43 -1.14
N ARG A 109 -10.24 -2.40 -1.89
CA ARG A 109 -9.83 -3.70 -1.34
C ARG A 109 -8.61 -3.57 -0.43
N ALA A 110 -7.64 -2.73 -0.80
CA ALA A 110 -6.46 -2.46 -0.01
C ALA A 110 -6.79 -1.79 1.33
N GLU A 111 -7.80 -0.90 1.38
CA GLU A 111 -8.27 -0.29 2.62
C GLU A 111 -8.82 -1.35 3.61
N VAL A 112 -9.54 -2.36 3.12
CA VAL A 112 -10.01 -3.49 3.93
C VAL A 112 -8.83 -4.33 4.40
N HIS A 113 -7.89 -4.65 3.50
CA HIS A 113 -6.70 -5.44 3.82
C HIS A 113 -5.82 -4.75 4.88
N TYR A 114 -5.58 -3.44 4.72
CA TYR A 114 -4.85 -2.61 5.69
C TYR A 114 -5.46 -2.68 7.10
N ARG A 115 -6.79 -2.53 7.20
CA ARG A 115 -7.48 -2.62 8.50
C ARG A 115 -7.28 -3.98 9.18
N ASN A 116 -7.27 -5.05 8.41
CA ASN A 116 -7.05 -6.40 8.94
C ASN A 116 -5.61 -6.57 9.44
N LEU A 117 -4.62 -6.11 8.67
CA LEU A 117 -3.21 -6.13 9.08
C LEU A 117 -2.99 -5.33 10.36
N VAL A 118 -3.51 -4.10 10.44
CA VAL A 118 -3.38 -3.26 11.64
C VAL A 118 -4.01 -3.94 12.86
N ARG A 119 -5.15 -4.61 12.70
CA ARG A 119 -5.80 -5.34 13.81
C ARG A 119 -4.97 -6.53 14.28
N GLN A 120 -4.44 -7.32 13.34
CA GLN A 120 -3.57 -8.46 13.66
C GLN A 120 -2.33 -8.00 14.43
N MET A 121 -1.69 -6.93 13.97
CA MET A 121 -0.49 -6.41 14.63
C MET A 121 -0.78 -5.77 15.99
N ALA A 122 -1.95 -5.13 16.14
CA ALA A 122 -2.37 -4.63 17.44
C ALA A 122 -2.58 -5.76 18.47
N GLN A 123 -2.93 -6.97 18.03
CA GLN A 123 -3.00 -8.15 18.90
C GLN A 123 -1.59 -8.64 19.26
N GLU A 124 -0.69 -8.74 18.28
CA GLU A 124 0.71 -9.17 18.49
C GLU A 124 1.51 -8.24 19.41
N VAL A 125 1.18 -6.94 19.47
CA VAL A 125 1.85 -5.96 20.36
C VAL A 125 1.21 -5.89 21.75
N ALA A 126 0.00 -6.43 21.91
CA ALA A 126 -0.72 -6.44 23.19
C ALA A 126 -0.40 -7.69 24.05
N GLU A 127 0.17 -8.73 23.44
CA GLU A 127 0.72 -9.93 24.07
C GLU A 127 2.19 -9.73 24.49
#